data_AF-A0A965W2X6-F1
#
_entry.id   AF-A0A965W2X6-F1
#
_cell.length_a   1.000
_cell.length_b   1.000
_cell.length_c   1.000
_cell.angle_alpha   90.00
_cell.angle_beta   90.00
_cell.angle_gamma   90.00
#
_symmetry.space_group_name_H-M   'P 1'
#
loop_
_entity.id
_entity.type
_entity.pdbx_description
1 polymer ?
#
loop_
_entity_poly.entity_id
_entity_poly.type
_entity_poly.pdbx_seq_one_letter_code
_entity_poly.pdbx_strand_id
1 'polypeptide(L)'
;MQSEKVKMIQEFQEKFNEKFGYFPVVVAARKKESAYIMSLDELESYFEPFLPKRFNKTLSIKDRGRYRELVDLRFIFGYLARAMGYPLVTIGEYTEKHHSSIIHHIEAFKNMMETSDSFRYLYIKVFNHIKEKYIPYDELSAMAYFNKVWNESQPGVLPRLFNEQDQA
;
A
#
# COMPACT_ATOMS: atom_id res chain seq x y z
N MET A 1 -9.42 22.09 -31.79
CA MET A 1 -9.07 20.71 -32.16
C MET A 1 -9.49 19.79 -31.02
N GLN A 2 -10.49 18.90 -31.23
CA GLN A 2 -10.80 17.85 -30.26
C GLN A 2 -9.65 16.81 -30.22
N SER A 3 -9.29 16.37 -29.02
CA SER A 3 -8.26 15.35 -28.78
C SER A 3 -8.62 14.01 -29.45
N GLU A 4 -7.65 13.35 -30.07
CA GLU A 4 -7.79 12.06 -30.78
C GLU A 4 -8.50 10.98 -29.95
N LYS A 5 -8.31 11.00 -28.63
CA LYS A 5 -8.99 10.11 -27.67
C LYS A 5 -10.51 10.33 -27.63
N VAL A 6 -10.97 11.56 -27.78
CA VAL A 6 -12.39 11.91 -27.76
C VAL A 6 -13.08 11.33 -29.00
N LYS A 7 -12.41 11.39 -30.16
CA LYS A 7 -12.91 10.80 -31.41
C LYS A 7 -13.07 9.28 -31.30
N MET A 8 -12.07 8.58 -30.75
CA MET A 8 -12.15 7.13 -30.55
C MET A 8 -13.30 6.71 -29.62
N ILE A 9 -13.52 7.46 -28.52
CA ILE A 9 -14.61 7.19 -27.59
C ILE A 9 -15.96 7.40 -28.28
N GLN A 10 -16.08 8.47 -29.06
CA GLN A 10 -17.28 8.80 -29.78
C GLN A 10 -17.62 7.75 -30.86
N GLU A 11 -16.65 7.34 -31.68
CA GLU A 11 -16.83 6.28 -32.67
C GLU A 11 -17.24 4.94 -32.04
N PHE A 12 -16.69 4.62 -30.87
CA PHE A 12 -17.10 3.43 -30.12
C PHE A 12 -18.55 3.53 -29.63
N GLN A 13 -18.93 4.68 -29.05
CA GLN A 13 -20.29 4.90 -28.54
C GLN A 13 -21.35 4.84 -29.65
N GLU A 14 -21.04 5.39 -30.83
CA GLU A 14 -21.93 5.36 -32.00
C GLU A 14 -22.13 3.92 -32.51
N LYS A 15 -21.04 3.17 -32.72
CA LYS A 15 -21.10 1.76 -33.15
C LYS A 15 -21.81 0.85 -32.14
N PHE A 16 -21.61 1.11 -30.86
CA PHE A 16 -22.25 0.35 -29.80
C PHE A 16 -23.76 0.62 -29.77
N ASN A 17 -24.17 1.88 -29.90
CA ASN A 17 -25.58 2.26 -29.95
C ASN A 17 -26.28 1.68 -31.18
N GLU A 18 -25.64 1.69 -32.35
CA GLU A 18 -26.18 1.06 -33.57
C GLU A 18 -26.47 -0.43 -33.37
N LYS A 19 -25.61 -1.13 -32.61
CA LYS A 19 -25.73 -2.57 -32.39
C LYS A 19 -26.68 -2.97 -31.25
N PHE A 20 -26.80 -2.14 -30.21
CA PHE A 20 -27.46 -2.51 -28.96
C PHE A 20 -28.59 -1.56 -28.53
N GLY A 21 -28.78 -0.43 -29.21
CA GLY A 21 -29.87 0.52 -28.97
C GLY A 21 -29.70 1.42 -27.74
N TYR A 22 -28.50 1.50 -27.17
CA TYR A 22 -28.18 2.43 -26.09
C TYR A 22 -26.72 2.88 -26.12
N PHE A 23 -26.44 4.03 -25.50
CA PHE A 23 -25.09 4.55 -25.36
C PHE A 23 -24.35 3.93 -24.17
N PRO A 24 -23.16 3.35 -24.37
CA PRO A 24 -22.38 2.78 -23.27
C PRO A 24 -21.68 3.89 -22.46
N VAL A 25 -21.53 3.65 -21.16
CA VAL A 25 -20.67 4.46 -20.30
C VAL A 25 -19.23 3.97 -20.47
N VAL A 26 -18.39 4.81 -21.09
CA VAL A 26 -16.97 4.48 -21.32
C VAL A 26 -16.14 4.95 -20.13
N VAL A 27 -15.65 4.01 -19.33
CA VAL A 27 -14.72 4.28 -18.23
C VAL A 27 -13.30 4.05 -18.72
N ALA A 28 -12.55 5.12 -18.98
CA ALA A 28 -11.14 5.02 -19.27
C ALA A 28 -10.38 4.62 -18.00
N ALA A 29 -9.70 3.47 -18.02
CA ALA A 29 -8.76 3.12 -16.97
C ALA A 29 -7.67 4.20 -16.90
N ARG A 30 -7.68 5.03 -15.86
CA ARG A 30 -6.52 5.87 -15.56
C ARG A 30 -5.36 4.93 -15.27
N LYS A 31 -4.25 5.05 -15.99
CA LYS A 31 -2.97 4.61 -15.42
C LYS A 31 -2.92 5.27 -14.06
N LYS A 32 -2.84 4.47 -13.00
CA LYS A 32 -2.60 4.97 -11.66
C LYS A 32 -1.21 5.62 -11.75
N GLU A 33 -1.16 6.92 -11.98
CA GLU A 33 0.04 7.72 -11.71
C GLU A 33 0.21 7.65 -10.19
N SER A 34 0.71 6.52 -9.70
CA SER A 34 1.12 6.39 -8.32
C SER A 34 2.38 7.23 -8.18
N ALA A 35 2.21 8.51 -7.89
CA ALA A 35 3.26 9.22 -7.18
C ALA A 35 3.48 8.41 -5.90
N TYR A 36 4.59 7.68 -5.84
CA TYR A 36 4.98 6.97 -4.62
C TYR A 36 5.08 8.00 -3.50
N ILE A 37 4.64 7.62 -2.30
CA ILE A 37 4.63 8.52 -1.14
C ILE A 37 6.05 9.10 -0.90
N MET A 38 7.08 8.27 -1.03
CA MET A 38 8.49 8.63 -0.95
C MET A 38 9.34 7.68 -1.80
N SER A 39 10.61 8.02 -2.02
CA SER A 39 11.57 7.11 -2.68
C SER A 39 11.91 5.89 -1.79
N LEU A 40 12.44 4.81 -2.38
CA LEU A 40 12.91 3.66 -1.59
C LEU A 40 14.14 3.99 -0.74
N ASP A 41 15.01 4.87 -1.22
CA ASP A 41 16.15 5.40 -0.45
C ASP A 41 15.70 6.22 0.75
N GLU A 42 14.70 7.09 0.55
CA GLU A 42 14.10 7.86 1.63
C GLU A 42 13.43 6.95 2.67
N LEU A 43 12.70 5.92 2.22
CA LEU A 43 12.14 4.92 3.12
C LEU A 43 13.23 4.18 3.92
N GLU A 44 14.33 3.76 3.28
CA GLU A 44 15.44 3.08 3.96
C GLU A 44 16.08 3.98 5.02
N SER A 45 16.20 5.29 4.76
CA SER A 45 16.82 6.24 5.72
C SER A 45 16.12 6.25 7.08
N TYR A 46 14.79 6.07 7.11
CA TYR A 46 14.02 5.98 8.36
C TYR A 46 14.26 4.69 9.14
N PHE A 47 14.90 3.68 8.55
CA PHE A 47 15.25 2.42 9.22
C PHE A 47 16.61 2.51 9.90
N GLU A 48 17.48 3.45 9.52
CA GLU A 48 18.85 3.57 10.06
C GLU A 48 18.95 3.49 11.59
N PRO A 49 18.08 4.15 12.39
CA PRO A 49 18.15 4.08 13.85
C PRO A 49 17.86 2.69 14.43
N PHE A 50 17.19 1.83 13.66
CA PHE A 50 16.77 0.50 14.08
C PHE A 50 17.70 -0.60 13.57
N LEU A 51 18.60 -0.30 12.64
CA LEU A 51 19.50 -1.28 12.05
C LEU A 51 20.47 -1.85 13.11
N PRO A 52 20.60 -3.18 13.18
CA PRO A 52 21.47 -3.83 14.15
C PRO A 52 22.95 -3.54 13.85
N LYS A 53 23.75 -3.45 14.91
CA LYS A 53 25.21 -3.31 14.82
C LYS A 53 25.88 -4.65 15.11
N ARG A 54 26.76 -5.09 14.22
CA ARG A 54 27.57 -6.31 14.36
C ARG A 54 28.99 -6.01 13.91
N PHE A 55 29.98 -6.48 14.66
CA PHE A 55 31.40 -6.28 14.32
C PHE A 55 31.76 -4.80 14.04
N ASN A 56 31.24 -3.87 14.85
CA ASN A 56 31.37 -2.42 14.69
C ASN A 56 30.84 -1.84 13.35
N LYS A 57 30.01 -2.60 12.64
CA LYS A 57 29.33 -2.16 11.41
C LYS A 57 27.82 -2.20 11.59
N THR A 58 27.14 -1.13 11.17
CA THR A 58 25.67 -1.13 11.02
C THR A 58 25.31 -1.96 9.80
N LEU A 59 24.44 -2.96 9.97
CA LEU A 59 23.94 -3.77 8.86
C LEU A 59 22.95 -2.97 8.02
N SER A 60 22.86 -3.23 6.71
CA SER A 60 21.85 -2.65 5.82
C SER A 60 20.71 -3.65 5.56
N ILE A 61 19.51 -3.14 5.26
CA ILE A 61 18.40 -3.96 4.77
C ILE A 61 18.77 -4.73 3.49
N LYS A 62 19.76 -4.26 2.72
CA LYS A 62 20.26 -4.90 1.49
C LYS A 62 21.16 -6.11 1.77
N ASP A 63 21.72 -6.22 2.98
CA ASP A 63 22.64 -7.31 3.32
C ASP A 63 22.02 -8.71 3.11
N ARG A 64 22.86 -9.75 3.11
CA ARG A 64 22.40 -11.15 2.99
C ARG A 64 22.25 -11.87 4.32
N GLY A 65 22.74 -11.27 5.41
CA GLY A 65 22.65 -11.85 6.76
C GLY A 65 21.20 -12.15 7.16
N ARG A 66 20.99 -13.27 7.85
CA ARG A 66 19.65 -13.74 8.27
C ARG A 66 19.41 -13.59 9.78
N TYR A 67 20.03 -12.59 10.39
CA TYR A 67 19.82 -12.26 11.80
C TYR A 67 18.37 -11.84 12.03
N ARG A 68 17.73 -12.34 13.09
CA ARG A 68 16.30 -12.15 13.34
C ARG A 68 15.90 -10.66 13.30
N GLU A 69 16.63 -9.84 14.06
CA GLU A 69 16.51 -8.38 14.11
C GLU A 69 16.56 -7.70 12.72
N LEU A 70 17.44 -8.16 11.82
CA LEU A 70 17.54 -7.61 10.47
C LEU A 70 16.45 -8.12 9.54
N VAL A 71 16.09 -9.40 9.67
CA VAL A 71 15.04 -10.05 8.89
C VAL A 71 13.69 -9.42 9.19
N ASP A 72 13.41 -9.12 10.45
CA ASP A 72 12.18 -8.45 10.88
C ASP A 72 12.07 -7.06 10.25
N LEU A 73 13.16 -6.29 10.23
CA LEU A 73 13.19 -5.00 9.54
C LEU A 73 12.97 -5.13 8.02
N ARG A 74 13.49 -6.17 7.38
CA ARG A 74 13.21 -6.43 5.94
C ARG A 74 11.76 -6.76 5.66
N PHE A 75 11.10 -7.50 6.56
CA PHE A 75 9.68 -7.79 6.43
C PHE A 75 8.87 -6.49 6.50
N ILE A 76 9.19 -5.63 7.46
CA ILE A 76 8.57 -4.30 7.60
C ILE A 76 8.84 -3.44 6.36
N PHE A 77 10.09 -3.33 5.91
CA PHE A 77 10.45 -2.55 4.72
C PHE A 77 9.71 -3.04 3.47
N GLY A 78 9.72 -4.35 3.20
CA GLY A 78 9.05 -4.92 2.04
C GLY A 78 7.54 -4.68 2.05
N TYR A 79 6.90 -4.78 3.22
CA TYR A 79 5.49 -4.46 3.38
C TYR A 79 5.19 -2.97 3.12
N LEU A 80 5.95 -2.04 3.73
CA LEU A 80 5.75 -0.61 3.56
C LEU A 80 6.00 -0.15 2.11
N ALA A 81 7.10 -0.60 1.51
CA ALA A 81 7.40 -0.33 0.09
C ALA A 81 6.27 -0.82 -0.82
N ARG A 82 5.71 -2.01 -0.54
CA ARG A 82 4.56 -2.52 -1.30
C ARG A 82 3.30 -1.69 -1.08
N ALA A 83 3.03 -1.26 0.15
CA ALA A 83 1.89 -0.43 0.49
C ALA A 83 1.94 0.95 -0.19
N MET A 84 3.14 1.47 -0.44
CA MET A 84 3.35 2.71 -1.20
C MET A 84 3.16 2.55 -2.71
N GLY A 85 2.97 1.31 -3.20
CA GLY A 85 2.68 1.02 -4.61
C GLY A 85 3.85 0.47 -5.41
N TYR A 86 5.04 0.30 -4.83
CA TYR A 86 6.18 -0.22 -5.58
C TYR A 86 5.91 -1.65 -6.10
N PRO A 87 6.29 -1.96 -7.36
CA PRO A 87 6.25 -3.33 -7.88
C PRO A 87 7.20 -4.26 -7.12
N LEU A 88 6.84 -5.53 -6.98
CA LEU A 88 7.66 -6.54 -6.30
C LEU A 88 9.06 -6.65 -6.91
N VAL A 89 9.16 -6.52 -8.25
CA VAL A 89 10.43 -6.55 -8.99
C VAL A 89 11.30 -5.37 -8.57
N THR A 90 10.76 -4.15 -8.57
CA THR A 90 11.48 -2.93 -8.16
C THR A 90 11.97 -3.00 -6.72
N ILE A 91 11.15 -3.50 -5.79
CA ILE A 91 11.55 -3.70 -4.38
C ILE A 91 12.66 -4.76 -4.28
N GLY A 92 12.55 -5.84 -5.07
CA GLY A 92 13.56 -6.90 -5.13
C GLY A 92 14.90 -6.38 -5.64
N GLU A 93 14.89 -5.65 -6.76
CA GLU A 93 16.07 -5.00 -7.33
C GLU A 93 16.73 -4.07 -6.31
N TYR A 94 15.93 -3.22 -5.64
CA TYR A 94 16.42 -2.30 -4.62
C TYR A 94 17.09 -3.01 -3.42
N THR A 95 16.50 -4.11 -2.96
CA THR A 95 16.98 -4.85 -1.77
C THR A 95 18.00 -5.94 -2.10
N GLU A 96 18.40 -6.06 -3.37
CA GLU A 96 19.24 -7.14 -3.90
C GLU A 96 18.66 -8.53 -3.56
N LYS A 97 17.35 -8.69 -3.75
CA LYS A 97 16.60 -9.92 -3.51
C LYS A 97 15.74 -10.28 -4.73
N HIS A 98 15.43 -11.57 -4.85
CA HIS A 98 14.46 -12.01 -5.85
C HIS A 98 13.05 -11.54 -5.48
N HIS A 99 12.21 -11.22 -6.47
CA HIS A 99 10.84 -10.73 -6.22
C HIS A 99 10.00 -11.73 -5.40
N SER A 100 10.25 -13.04 -5.51
CA SER A 100 9.61 -14.05 -4.65
C SER A 100 10.00 -13.92 -3.17
N SER A 101 11.21 -13.45 -2.86
CA SER A 101 11.60 -13.13 -1.49
C SER A 101 10.78 -11.96 -0.95
N ILE A 102 10.42 -10.98 -1.80
CA ILE A 102 9.55 -9.87 -1.40
C ILE A 102 8.12 -10.35 -1.11
N ILE A 103 7.61 -11.29 -1.91
CA ILE A 103 6.32 -11.95 -1.63
C ILE A 103 6.37 -12.60 -0.23
N HIS A 104 7.42 -13.38 0.03
CA HIS A 104 7.61 -14.00 1.33
C HIS A 104 7.72 -12.97 2.47
N HIS A 105 8.42 -11.86 2.27
CA HIS A 105 8.52 -10.79 3.28
C HIS A 105 7.14 -10.22 3.64
N ILE A 106 6.27 -10.00 2.64
CA ILE A 106 4.92 -9.46 2.85
C ILE A 106 4.04 -10.48 3.60
N GLU A 107 4.11 -11.76 3.25
CA GLU A 107 3.36 -12.81 3.93
C GLU A 107 3.86 -13.01 5.37
N ALA A 108 5.19 -13.04 5.55
CA ALA A 108 5.81 -13.12 6.86
C ALA A 108 5.43 -11.92 7.73
N PHE A 109 5.42 -10.70 7.18
CA PHE A 109 4.96 -9.52 7.90
C PHE A 109 3.55 -9.72 8.47
N LYS A 110 2.59 -10.17 7.64
CA LYS A 110 1.19 -10.39 8.07
C LYS A 110 1.11 -11.41 9.21
N ASN A 111 1.78 -12.55 9.04
CA ASN A 111 1.81 -13.59 10.06
C ASN A 111 2.46 -13.09 11.37
N MET A 112 3.58 -12.38 11.27
CA MET A 112 4.30 -11.86 12.43
C MET A 112 3.51 -10.76 13.17
N MET A 113 2.72 -9.95 12.44
CA MET A 113 1.79 -8.99 13.06
C MET A 113 0.71 -9.67 13.89
N GLU A 114 0.28 -10.88 13.52
CA GLU A 114 -0.74 -11.62 14.27
C GLU A 114 -0.14 -12.43 15.44
N THR A 115 1.09 -12.90 15.29
CA THR A 115 1.67 -13.93 16.17
C THR A 115 2.76 -13.43 17.13
N SER A 116 3.30 -12.22 16.94
CA SER A 116 4.46 -11.75 17.71
C SER A 116 4.32 -10.32 18.22
N ASP A 117 4.27 -10.18 19.54
CA ASP A 117 4.18 -8.89 20.24
C ASP A 117 5.44 -8.05 20.03
N SER A 118 6.61 -8.68 20.06
CA SER A 118 7.89 -8.00 19.85
C SER A 118 8.01 -7.45 18.43
N PHE A 119 7.55 -8.20 17.43
CA PHE A 119 7.49 -7.73 16.05
C PHE A 119 6.51 -6.57 15.87
N ARG A 120 5.30 -6.68 16.43
CA ARG A 120 4.30 -5.59 16.42
C ARG A 120 4.85 -4.32 17.04
N TYR A 121 5.52 -4.44 18.18
CA TYR A 121 6.15 -3.31 18.86
C TYR A 121 7.25 -2.66 18.01
N LEU A 122 8.09 -3.46 17.35
CA LEU A 122 9.11 -2.96 16.41
C LEU A 122 8.46 -2.21 15.24
N TYR A 123 7.43 -2.78 14.63
CA TYR A 123 6.69 -2.13 13.54
C TYR A 123 6.11 -0.78 13.98
N ILE A 124 5.43 -0.72 15.13
CA ILE A 124 4.86 0.53 15.66
C ILE A 124 5.95 1.58 15.87
N LYS A 125 7.12 1.19 16.40
CA LYS A 125 8.26 2.10 16.57
C LYS A 125 8.75 2.68 15.24
N VAL A 126 9.00 1.82 14.26
CA VAL A 126 9.46 2.24 12.93
C VAL A 126 8.41 3.14 12.26
N PHE A 127 7.14 2.74 12.31
CA PHE A 127 6.05 3.49 11.69
C PHE A 127 5.85 4.86 12.34
N ASN A 128 5.88 4.95 13.67
CA ASN A 128 5.79 6.24 14.37
C ASN A 128 6.97 7.14 14.05
N HIS A 129 8.18 6.58 13.95
CA HIS A 129 9.36 7.34 13.56
C HIS A 129 9.23 7.93 12.15
N ILE A 130 8.75 7.14 11.18
CA ILE A 130 8.46 7.62 9.83
C ILE A 130 7.39 8.72 9.90
N LYS A 131 6.32 8.49 10.65
CA LYS A 131 5.18 9.43 10.77
C LYS A 131 5.60 10.79 11.32
N GLU A 132 6.39 10.81 12.38
CA GLU A 132 6.92 12.04 13.01
C GLU A 132 7.83 12.83 12.07
N LYS A 133 8.55 12.13 11.18
CA LYS A 133 9.51 12.75 10.26
C LYS A 133 8.91 13.16 8.92
N TYR A 134 7.90 12.44 8.45
CA TYR A 134 7.30 12.60 7.14
C TYR A 134 6.05 13.49 7.15
N ILE A 135 5.28 13.48 8.24
CA ILE A 135 4.03 14.25 8.34
C ILE A 135 4.28 15.46 9.25
N PRO A 136 4.18 16.71 8.75
CA PRO A 136 4.12 17.89 9.62
C PRO A 136 2.97 17.72 10.62
N TYR A 137 3.19 18.13 11.87
CA TYR A 137 2.31 17.90 13.03
C TYR A 137 0.79 18.14 12.79
N ASP A 138 0.42 18.98 11.83
CA ASP A 138 -0.97 19.30 11.47
C ASP A 138 -1.74 18.17 10.76
N GLU A 139 -1.11 17.38 9.88
CA GLU A 139 -1.80 16.29 9.15
C GLU A 139 -1.93 15.00 9.99
N LEU A 140 -1.04 14.85 10.98
CA LEU A 140 -1.10 13.81 12.01
C LEU A 140 -2.41 13.87 12.82
N SER A 141 -2.90 15.09 13.08
CA SER A 141 -4.17 15.37 13.75
C SER A 141 -5.37 14.95 12.90
N ALA A 142 -5.32 15.23 11.59
CA ALA A 142 -6.37 14.84 10.65
C ALA A 142 -6.49 13.31 10.49
N MET A 143 -5.37 12.59 10.45
CA MET A 143 -5.37 11.12 10.38
C MET A 143 -5.73 10.44 11.71
N ALA A 144 -5.39 11.05 12.84
CA ALA A 144 -5.85 10.58 14.15
C ALA A 144 -7.37 10.76 14.29
N TYR A 145 -7.92 11.88 13.81
CA TYR A 145 -9.36 12.12 13.72
C TYR A 145 -10.05 11.11 12.80
N PHE A 146 -9.52 10.86 11.59
CA PHE A 146 -10.09 9.87 10.66
C PHE A 146 -10.10 8.45 11.23
N ASN A 147 -9.01 8.01 11.86
CA ASN A 147 -8.95 6.68 12.50
C ASN A 147 -9.87 6.57 13.71
N LYS A 148 -10.06 7.65 14.47
CA LYS A 148 -11.05 7.69 15.55
C LYS A 148 -12.47 7.51 15.00
N VAL A 149 -12.85 8.29 13.98
CA VAL A 149 -14.18 8.21 13.34
C VAL A 149 -14.44 6.83 12.72
N TRP A 150 -13.43 6.22 12.08
CA TRP A 150 -13.55 4.90 11.45
C TRP A 150 -13.63 3.77 12.49
N ASN A 151 -12.86 3.83 13.58
CA ASN A 151 -12.86 2.78 14.61
C ASN A 151 -14.03 2.89 15.59
N GLU A 152 -14.60 4.09 15.79
CA GLU A 152 -15.87 4.29 16.50
C GLU A 152 -17.07 3.78 15.69
N SER A 153 -16.88 3.53 14.39
CA SER A 153 -17.89 2.96 13.50
C SER A 153 -17.71 1.43 13.35
N GLN A 154 -18.27 0.63 14.26
CA GLN A 154 -18.49 -0.81 14.02
C GLN A 154 -19.90 -1.22 14.46
N PRO A 155 -20.44 -2.40 14.06
CA PRO A 155 -20.61 -2.97 12.73
C PRO A 155 -22.10 -3.34 12.45
N GLY A 156 -22.47 -3.61 11.18
CA GLY A 156 -23.80 -4.11 10.76
C GLY A 156 -24.81 -2.98 10.53
N VAL A 157 -25.50 -2.84 9.40
CA VAL A 157 -26.11 -3.82 8.51
C VAL A 157 -26.10 -3.21 7.09
N LEU A 158 -25.76 -3.96 6.04
CA LEU A 158 -26.07 -3.51 4.68
C LEU A 158 -27.60 -3.52 4.52
N PRO A 159 -28.25 -2.39 4.20
CA PRO A 159 -29.66 -2.43 3.83
C PRO A 159 -29.77 -3.31 2.59
N ARG A 160 -30.41 -4.47 2.73
CA ARG A 160 -30.90 -5.21 1.56
C ARG A 160 -31.91 -4.31 0.88
N LEU A 161 -31.52 -3.68 -0.22
CA LEU A 161 -32.44 -3.21 -1.23
C LEU A 161 -32.96 -4.44 -1.98
N PHE A 162 -34.00 -5.08 -1.43
CA PHE A 162 -34.93 -5.89 -2.21
C PHE A 162 -36.34 -5.44 -1.86
N ASN A 163 -37.08 -5.20 -2.92
CA ASN A 163 -38.33 -4.46 -3.00
C ASN A 163 -39.47 -5.05 -2.17
N GLU A 164 -40.37 -4.16 -1.75
CA GLU A 164 -41.77 -4.47 -1.53
C GLU A 164 -42.36 -5.13 -2.78
N GLN A 165 -42.83 -6.36 -2.65
CA GLN A 165 -44.02 -6.91 -3.30
C GLN A 165 -44.21 -8.32 -2.75
N ASP A 166 -45.10 -8.44 -1.77
CA ASP A 166 -46.26 -9.33 -1.86
C ASP A 166 -47.12 -9.15 -0.61
N GLN A 167 -48.10 -8.24 -0.75
CA GLN A 167 -49.36 -8.33 -0.01
C GLN A 167 -50.19 -9.45 -0.65
N ALA A 168 -50.53 -10.46 0.14
CA ALA A 168 -51.79 -11.20 0.08
C ALA A 168 -51.99 -11.97 1.38
#